data_AF-A0A2G5L4Y5-F1
#
_entry.id   AF-A0A2G5L4Y5-F1
#
_cell.length_a   1.000
_cell.length_b   1.000
_cell.length_c   1.000
_cell.angle_alpha   90.00
_cell.angle_beta   90.00
_cell.angle_gamma   90.00
#
_symmetry.space_group_name_H-M   'P 1'
#
loop_
_entity.id
_entity.type
_entity.pdbx_description
1 polymer ?
#
loop_
_entity_poly.entity_id
_entity_poly.type
_entity_poly.pdbx_seq_one_letter_code
_entity_poly.pdbx_strand_id
1 'polypeptide(L)'
;MTEKVTQVKLSYGRCAVSPKFFEDFYDDFMDSSPLIRARFENTDMEAQRALLRHGLSHLIMYAAGSHAAGMKVDRLADSHAKGKLDIQPWMYRHWIDSLLRTVQNHDRKADDLLLLVWKETVQHGVDKMVAGHGGGRI
;
A
#
# COMPACT_ATOMS: atom_id res chain seq x y z
N MET A 1 2.16 -1.03 -20.02
CA MET A 1 1.77 -0.46 -18.72
C MET A 1 0.31 -0.78 -18.39
N THR A 2 -0.65 -0.46 -19.25
CA THR A 2 -2.10 -0.54 -18.96
C THR A 2 -2.63 -1.95 -18.67
N GLU A 3 -2.17 -2.97 -19.40
CA GLU A 3 -2.68 -4.34 -19.23
C GLU A 3 -2.27 -4.99 -17.90
N LYS A 4 -0.99 -4.84 -17.52
CA LYS A 4 -0.47 -5.21 -16.20
C LYS A 4 -1.28 -4.57 -15.06
N VAL A 5 -1.56 -3.26 -15.14
CA VAL A 5 -2.33 -2.56 -14.11
C VAL A 5 -3.79 -3.02 -14.08
N THR A 6 -4.37 -3.39 -15.22
CA THR A 6 -5.71 -4.01 -15.28
C THR A 6 -5.74 -5.35 -14.55
N GLN A 7 -4.71 -6.19 -14.68
CA GLN A 7 -4.62 -7.46 -13.93
C GLN A 7 -4.62 -7.21 -12.41
N VAL A 8 -3.88 -6.20 -11.95
CA VAL A 8 -3.87 -5.78 -10.54
C VAL A 8 -5.22 -5.28 -10.08
N LYS A 9 -5.91 -4.44 -10.88
CA LYS A 9 -7.27 -3.98 -10.56
C LYS A 9 -8.24 -5.15 -10.38
N LEU A 10 -8.18 -6.15 -11.26
CA LEU A 10 -9.03 -7.33 -11.19
C LEU A 10 -8.69 -8.19 -9.97
N SER A 11 -7.40 -8.37 -9.67
CA SER A 11 -6.93 -9.07 -8.47
C SER A 11 -7.40 -8.36 -7.19
N TYR A 12 -7.22 -7.05 -7.14
CA TYR A 12 -7.67 -6.23 -6.01
C TYR A 12 -9.18 -6.34 -5.82
N GLY A 13 -9.95 -6.31 -6.91
CA GLY A 13 -11.40 -6.50 -6.87
C GLY A 13 -11.81 -7.84 -6.25
N ARG A 14 -11.03 -8.92 -6.43
CA ARG A 14 -11.28 -10.22 -5.79
C ARG A 14 -10.91 -10.21 -4.31
N CYS A 15 -9.75 -9.67 -3.96
CA CYS A 15 -9.29 -9.55 -2.58
C CYS A 15 -10.25 -8.69 -1.73
N ALA A 16 -10.64 -7.53 -2.26
CA ALA A 16 -11.35 -6.50 -1.52
C ALA A 16 -12.84 -6.78 -1.26
N VAL A 17 -13.38 -7.91 -1.78
CA VAL A 17 -14.76 -8.37 -1.50
C VAL A 17 -14.94 -8.65 -0.01
N SER A 18 -13.93 -9.23 0.63
CA SER A 18 -13.97 -9.59 2.05
C SER A 18 -13.29 -8.52 2.91
N PRO A 19 -13.89 -8.07 4.02
CA PRO A 19 -13.19 -7.28 5.03
C PRO A 19 -11.93 -7.98 5.56
N LYS A 20 -11.94 -9.31 5.60
CA LYS A 20 -10.85 -10.13 6.12
C LYS A 20 -9.50 -9.87 5.45
N PHE A 21 -9.50 -9.50 4.16
CA PHE A 21 -8.29 -9.11 3.45
C PHE A 21 -7.52 -7.99 4.16
N PHE A 22 -8.23 -6.96 4.63
CA PHE A 22 -7.60 -5.82 5.29
C PHE A 22 -7.22 -6.11 6.73
N GLU A 23 -7.94 -7.02 7.40
CA GLU A 23 -7.56 -7.51 8.73
C GLU A 23 -6.26 -8.32 8.63
N ASP A 24 -6.21 -9.33 7.75
CA ASP A 24 -5.03 -10.18 7.55
C ASP A 24 -3.81 -9.36 7.11
N PHE A 25 -4.01 -8.34 6.27
CA PHE A 25 -2.94 -7.42 5.90
C PHE A 25 -2.32 -6.74 7.13
N TYR A 26 -3.15 -6.19 8.03
CA TYR A 26 -2.64 -5.46 9.18
C TYR A 26 -2.07 -6.40 10.24
N ASP A 27 -2.65 -7.57 10.43
CA ASP A 27 -2.09 -8.61 11.29
C ASP A 27 -0.67 -8.97 10.82
N ASP A 28 -0.50 -9.34 9.55
CA ASP A 28 0.81 -9.70 8.98
C ASP A 28 1.80 -8.51 8.98
N PHE A 29 1.33 -7.29 8.68
CA PHE A 29 2.18 -6.11 8.68
C PHE A 29 2.67 -5.72 10.08
N MET A 30 1.79 -5.73 11.08
CA MET A 30 2.17 -5.43 12.48
C MET A 30 2.99 -6.56 13.10
N ASP A 31 2.79 -7.80 12.69
CA ASP A 31 3.59 -8.95 13.11
C ASP A 31 5.01 -8.91 12.51
N SER A 32 5.20 -8.23 11.38
CA SER A 32 6.50 -8.17 10.68
C SER A 32 7.60 -7.40 11.42
N SER A 33 7.26 -6.55 12.40
CA SER A 33 8.23 -5.84 13.25
C SER A 33 7.56 -5.23 14.49
N PRO A 34 8.17 -5.36 15.69
CA PRO A 34 7.65 -4.68 16.89
C PRO A 34 7.66 -3.15 16.75
N LEU A 35 8.60 -2.58 15.98
CA LEU A 35 8.64 -1.15 15.69
C LEU A 35 7.49 -0.69 14.80
N ILE A 36 7.00 -1.56 13.90
CA ILE A 36 5.82 -1.28 13.08
C ILE A 36 4.57 -1.42 13.94
N ARG A 37 4.43 -2.48 14.73
CA ARG A 37 3.31 -2.64 15.67
C ARG A 37 3.12 -1.41 16.56
N ALA A 38 4.20 -0.90 17.14
CA ALA A 38 4.18 0.28 18.00
C ALA A 38 3.56 1.53 17.32
N ARG A 39 3.66 1.65 15.99
CA ARG A 39 3.05 2.77 15.24
C ARG A 39 1.53 2.72 15.20
N PHE A 40 0.93 1.55 15.50
CA PHE A 40 -0.51 1.33 15.41
C PHE A 40 -1.21 1.15 16.77
N GLU A 41 -0.47 1.15 17.90
CA GLU A 41 -1.03 0.90 19.25
C GLU A 41 -2.23 1.80 19.62
N ASN A 42 -2.24 3.04 19.14
CA ASN A 42 -3.31 4.01 19.41
C ASN A 42 -4.10 4.38 18.14
N THR A 43 -4.21 3.44 17.20
CA THR A 43 -4.92 3.66 15.93
C THR A 43 -6.30 3.01 15.96
N ASP A 44 -7.32 3.73 15.51
CA ASP A 44 -8.60 3.14 15.15
C ASP A 44 -8.40 2.24 13.92
N MET A 45 -8.28 0.94 14.16
CA MET A 45 -7.99 -0.02 13.11
C MET A 45 -9.14 -0.20 12.11
N GLU A 46 -10.38 0.12 12.49
CA GLU A 46 -11.50 0.08 11.54
C GLU A 46 -11.40 1.21 10.53
N ALA A 47 -11.20 2.44 11.02
CA ALA A 47 -10.95 3.59 10.16
C ALA A 47 -9.68 3.40 9.32
N GLN A 48 -8.62 2.84 9.91
CA GLN A 48 -7.35 2.61 9.25
C GLN A 48 -7.43 1.55 8.13
N ARG A 49 -8.27 0.52 8.27
CA ARG A 49 -8.59 -0.42 7.18
C ARG A 49 -9.35 0.25 6.04
N ALA A 50 -10.30 1.13 6.35
CA ALA A 50 -11.00 1.92 5.33
C ALA A 50 -10.03 2.85 4.57
N LEU A 51 -9.14 3.54 5.28
CA LEU A 51 -8.09 4.36 4.67
C LEU A 51 -7.18 3.55 3.75
N LEU A 52 -6.77 2.35 4.16
CA LEU A 52 -5.95 1.46 3.33
C LEU A 52 -6.66 1.06 2.03
N ARG A 53 -7.96 0.73 2.09
CA ARG A 53 -8.76 0.40 0.90
C ARG A 53 -8.73 1.53 -0.12
N HIS A 54 -8.85 2.77 0.33
CA HIS A 54 -8.73 3.94 -0.53
C HIS A 54 -7.29 4.17 -1.00
N GLY A 55 -6.30 4.00 -0.12
CA GLY A 55 -4.88 4.11 -0.44
C GLY A 55 -4.45 3.17 -1.58
N LEU A 56 -4.77 1.89 -1.47
CA LEU A 56 -4.47 0.89 -2.52
C LEU A 56 -5.15 1.25 -3.85
N SER A 57 -6.41 1.68 -3.81
CA SER A 57 -7.12 2.13 -5.01
C SER A 57 -6.41 3.30 -5.70
N HIS A 58 -5.94 4.29 -4.93
CA HIS A 58 -5.19 5.41 -5.48
C HIS A 58 -3.82 5.00 -6.04
N LEU A 59 -3.09 4.10 -5.37
CA LEU A 59 -1.80 3.60 -5.88
C LEU A 59 -1.98 2.89 -7.23
N ILE A 60 -3.00 2.03 -7.35
CA ILE A 60 -3.31 1.31 -8.59
C ILE A 60 -3.74 2.29 -9.70
N MET A 61 -4.56 3.30 -9.38
CA MET A 61 -4.96 4.33 -10.34
C MET A 61 -3.79 5.23 -10.76
N TYR A 62 -2.88 5.52 -9.84
CA TYR A 62 -1.68 6.29 -10.12
C TYR A 62 -0.75 5.54 -11.08
N ALA A 63 -0.53 4.24 -10.85
CA ALA A 63 0.19 3.39 -11.79
C ALA A 63 -0.49 3.27 -13.17
N ALA A 64 -1.81 3.46 -13.24
CA ALA A 64 -2.55 3.55 -14.51
C ALA A 64 -2.43 4.92 -15.21
N GLY A 65 -1.67 5.88 -14.65
CA GLY A 65 -1.49 7.22 -15.22
C GLY A 65 -2.55 8.25 -14.82
N SER A 66 -3.37 7.99 -13.80
CA SER A 66 -4.37 8.96 -13.35
C SER A 66 -3.73 10.17 -12.67
N HIS A 67 -3.91 11.36 -13.25
CA HIS A 67 -3.43 12.63 -12.67
C HIS A 67 -4.07 12.92 -11.30
N ALA A 68 -5.39 12.70 -11.17
CA ALA A 68 -6.09 12.91 -9.90
C ALA A 68 -5.58 11.98 -8.79
N ALA A 69 -5.27 10.73 -9.12
CA ALA A 69 -4.62 9.82 -8.18
C ALA A 69 -3.20 10.27 -7.83
N GLY A 70 -2.46 10.85 -8.78
CA GLY A 70 -1.15 11.46 -8.54
C GLY A 70 -1.18 12.52 -7.42
N MET A 71 -2.14 13.45 -7.47
CA MET A 71 -2.33 14.45 -6.40
C MET A 71 -2.69 13.82 -5.05
N LYS A 72 -3.36 12.67 -5.03
CA LYS A 72 -3.65 11.94 -3.78
C LYS A 72 -2.39 11.27 -3.23
N VAL A 73 -1.55 10.69 -4.10
CA VAL A 73 -0.24 10.14 -3.71
C VAL A 73 0.68 11.24 -3.19
N ASP A 74 0.65 12.45 -3.75
CA ASP A 74 1.38 13.61 -3.20
C ASP A 74 0.97 13.92 -1.75
N ARG A 75 -0.33 13.89 -1.45
CA ARG A 75 -0.83 14.12 -0.08
C ARG A 75 -0.46 12.98 0.87
N LEU A 76 -0.42 11.73 0.37
CA LEU A 76 0.07 10.59 1.15
C LEU A 76 1.56 10.74 1.46
N ALA A 77 2.37 11.18 0.49
CA ALA A 77 3.79 11.44 0.69
C ALA A 77 4.01 12.54 1.75
N ASP A 78 3.26 13.64 1.70
CA ASP A 78 3.32 14.71 2.70
C ASP A 78 2.96 14.20 4.10
N SER A 79 1.85 13.45 4.24
CA SER A 79 1.45 12.93 5.56
C SER A 79 2.44 11.91 6.14
N HIS A 80 3.12 11.14 5.29
CA HIS A 80 4.09 10.13 5.69
C HIS A 80 5.51 10.70 5.88
N ALA A 81 5.74 11.95 5.51
CA ALA A 81 7.05 12.59 5.56
C ALA A 81 7.61 12.70 6.99
N LYS A 82 8.92 12.92 7.08
CA LYS A 82 9.67 13.03 8.34
C LYS A 82 9.10 14.07 9.32
N GLY A 83 8.55 15.17 8.81
CA GLY A 83 7.95 16.24 9.62
C GLY A 83 6.51 15.99 10.06
N LYS A 84 5.93 14.84 9.69
CA LYS A 84 4.53 14.45 9.97
C LYS A 84 4.51 13.11 10.69
N LEU A 85 4.01 12.05 10.06
CA LEU A 85 3.96 10.72 10.66
C LEU A 85 5.34 10.06 10.78
N ASP A 86 6.34 10.58 10.04
CA ASP A 86 7.71 10.06 10.02
C ASP A 86 7.75 8.54 9.77
N ILE A 87 7.14 8.13 8.65
CA ILE A 87 7.14 6.74 8.22
C ILE A 87 8.46 6.44 7.53
N GLN A 88 9.31 5.71 8.24
CA GLN A 88 10.68 5.45 7.81
C GLN A 88 10.72 4.61 6.52
N PRO A 89 11.62 4.90 5.56
CA PRO A 89 11.70 4.21 4.28
C PRO A 89 11.77 2.68 4.38
N TRP A 90 12.43 2.14 5.41
CA TRP A 90 12.56 0.69 5.61
C TRP A 90 11.21 0.01 5.90
N MET A 91 10.23 0.73 6.44
CA MET A 91 8.89 0.18 6.76
C MET A 91 8.11 -0.19 5.50
N TYR A 92 8.36 0.47 4.37
CA TYR A 92 7.66 0.17 3.12
C TYR A 92 8.01 -1.21 2.56
N ARG A 93 9.21 -1.73 2.84
CA ARG A 93 9.56 -3.10 2.48
C ARG A 93 8.64 -4.10 3.18
N HIS A 94 8.47 -3.95 4.49
CA HIS A 94 7.55 -4.75 5.28
C HIS A 94 6.11 -4.59 4.80
N TRP A 95 5.69 -3.37 4.48
CA TRP A 95 4.34 -3.10 3.97
C TRP A 95 4.08 -3.82 2.64
N ILE A 96 5.02 -3.75 1.69
CA ILE A 96 4.90 -4.42 0.37
C ILE A 96 4.91 -5.94 0.57
N ASP A 97 5.85 -6.48 1.33
CA ASP A 97 5.95 -7.93 1.54
C ASP A 97 4.67 -8.48 2.19
N SER A 98 4.08 -7.72 3.12
CA SER A 98 2.83 -8.11 3.79
C SER A 98 1.61 -8.04 2.86
N LEU A 99 1.56 -7.00 2.01
CA LEU A 99 0.54 -6.89 0.97
C LEU A 99 0.59 -8.09 0.02
N LEU A 100 1.78 -8.47 -0.47
CA LEU A 100 1.94 -9.56 -1.42
C LEU A 100 1.54 -10.91 -0.81
N ARG A 101 1.95 -11.20 0.44
CA ARG A 101 1.49 -12.39 1.18
C ARG A 101 -0.04 -12.41 1.30
N THR A 102 -0.62 -11.27 1.66
CA THR A 102 -2.08 -11.17 1.81
C THR A 102 -2.81 -11.36 0.47
N VAL A 103 -2.30 -10.78 -0.62
CA VAL A 103 -2.85 -10.99 -1.97
C VAL A 103 -2.79 -12.47 -2.35
N GLN A 104 -1.65 -13.14 -2.12
CA GLN A 104 -1.49 -14.57 -2.39
C GLN A 104 -2.52 -15.43 -1.65
N ASN A 105 -2.83 -15.08 -0.39
CA ASN A 105 -3.78 -15.81 0.43
C ASN A 105 -5.25 -15.56 0.04
N HIS A 106 -5.57 -14.39 -0.52
CA HIS A 106 -6.95 -13.96 -0.78
C HIS A 106 -7.36 -14.03 -2.25
N ASP A 107 -6.41 -14.03 -3.18
CA ASP A 107 -6.66 -14.19 -4.61
C ASP A 107 -6.22 -15.57 -5.08
N ARG A 108 -7.17 -16.50 -5.23
CA ARG A 108 -6.92 -17.85 -5.77
C ARG A 108 -6.35 -17.87 -7.19
N LYS A 109 -6.37 -16.74 -7.90
CA LYS A 109 -5.78 -16.60 -9.23
C LYS A 109 -4.41 -15.90 -9.20
N ALA A 110 -3.89 -15.56 -8.02
CA ALA A 110 -2.56 -14.99 -7.90
C ALA A 110 -1.49 -16.06 -8.11
N ASP A 111 -0.70 -15.86 -9.16
CA ASP A 111 0.54 -16.56 -9.42
C ASP A 111 1.74 -15.62 -9.19
N ASP A 112 2.95 -16.17 -9.28
CA ASP A 112 4.18 -15.41 -9.04
C ASP A 112 4.32 -14.20 -9.99
N LEU A 113 3.82 -14.33 -11.23
CA LEU A 113 3.85 -13.23 -12.20
C LEU A 113 2.91 -12.10 -11.77
N LEU A 114 1.69 -12.42 -11.33
CA LEU A 114 0.75 -11.42 -10.83
C LEU A 114 1.28 -10.74 -9.56
N LEU A 115 1.93 -11.48 -8.66
CA LEU A 115 2.57 -10.91 -7.47
C LEU A 115 3.72 -9.95 -7.82
N LEU A 116 4.52 -10.28 -8.83
CA LEU A 116 5.55 -9.37 -9.35
C LEU A 116 4.92 -8.08 -9.91
N VAL A 117 3.84 -8.20 -10.68
CA VAL A 117 3.13 -7.03 -11.22
C VAL A 117 2.47 -6.20 -10.12
N TRP A 118 1.93 -6.83 -9.07
CA TRP A 118 1.45 -6.15 -7.87
C TRP A 118 2.55 -5.32 -7.22
N LYS A 119 3.72 -5.93 -7.02
CA LYS A 119 4.89 -5.27 -6.45
C LYS A 119 5.29 -4.05 -7.28
N GLU A 120 5.49 -4.21 -8.59
CA GLU A 120 5.82 -3.12 -9.51
C GLU A 120 4.78 -1.98 -9.44
N THR A 121 3.50 -2.32 -9.35
CA THR A 121 2.39 -1.36 -9.34
C THR A 121 2.41 -0.49 -8.09
N VAL A 122 2.53 -1.09 -6.91
CA VAL A 122 2.53 -0.31 -5.65
C VAL A 122 3.87 0.38 -5.41
N GLN A 123 4.98 -0.22 -5.87
CA GLN A 123 6.32 0.35 -5.74
C GLN A 123 6.39 1.74 -6.38
N HIS A 124 5.75 1.94 -7.53
CA HIS A 124 5.75 3.25 -8.20
C HIS A 124 5.20 4.39 -7.32
N GLY A 125 4.15 4.13 -6.53
CA GLY A 125 3.64 5.13 -5.58
C GLY A 125 4.47 5.22 -4.30
N VAL A 126 4.98 4.09 -3.81
CA VAL A 126 5.88 4.03 -2.64
C VAL A 126 7.17 4.80 -2.89
N ASP A 127 7.78 4.68 -4.07
CA ASP A 127 9.00 5.41 -4.44
C ASP A 127 8.79 6.93 -4.33
N LYS A 128 7.61 7.41 -4.74
CA LYS A 128 7.22 8.81 -4.59
C LYS A 128 7.09 9.22 -3.13
N MET A 129 6.53 8.36 -2.28
CA MET A 129 6.42 8.62 -0.83
C MET A 129 7.79 8.62 -0.14
N VAL A 130 8.67 7.69 -0.51
CA VAL A 130 10.06 7.62 -0.01
C VAL A 130 10.86 8.85 -0.42
N ALA A 131 10.74 9.28 -1.68
CA ALA A 131 11.40 10.51 -2.15
C ALA A 131 10.91 11.76 -1.36
N GLY A 132 9.64 11.80 -0.99
CA GLY A 132 9.06 12.87 -0.16
C GLY A 132 9.49 12.83 1.31
N HIS A 133 9.98 11.70 1.83
CA HIS A 133 10.33 11.57 3.26
C HIS A 133 11.53 12.44 3.66
N GLY A 134 12.56 12.50 2.80
CA GLY A 134 13.76 13.33 3.01
C GLY A 134 13.61 14.78 2.56
N GLY A 135 12.60 15.08 1.75
CA GLY A 135 12.37 16.39 1.13
C GLY A 135 11.44 17.28 1.95
N GLY A 136 11.86 17.69 3.14
CA GLY A 136 11.33 18.92 3.71
C GLY A 136 11.64 20.06 2.73
N ARG A 137 10.61 20.75 2.23
CA ARG A 137 10.78 21.95 1.39
C ARG A 137 11.82 22.88 2.05
N ILE A 138 12.93 23.11 1.35
CA ILE A 138 13.70 24.35 1.43
C ILE A 138 12.91 25.45 0.72
#